data_AF-A0A9R1QIG1-F1
#
_entry.id   AF-A0A9R1QIG1-F1
#
_cell.length_a   1.000
_cell.length_b   1.000
_cell.length_c   1.000
_cell.angle_alpha   90.00
_cell.angle_beta   90.00
_cell.angle_gamma   90.00
#
_symmetry.space_group_name_H-M   'P 1'
#
loop_
_entity.id
_entity.type
_entity.pdbx_description
1 polymer ?
#
loop_
_entity_poly.entity_id
_entity_poly.type
_entity_poly.pdbx_seq_one_letter_code
_entity_poly.pdbx_strand_id
1 'polypeptide(L)'
;MVYGNSFESFLVAVVNPNKEALESWAEANGISGDFEALCENPKAKEYILGELSKTGKEKKLKGFEFIRAVHLDPVPFDMERDLITPTYKRKRPQLLKYYQGAIDNMYKSAK
;
A
#
# COMPACT_ATOMS: atom_id res chain seq x y z
N MET A 1 5.73 1.54 -1.14
CA MET A 1 6.87 0.62 -1.24
C MET A 1 6.36 -0.75 -1.63
N VAL A 2 6.89 -1.36 -2.69
CA VAL A 2 6.64 -2.77 -3.01
C VAL A 2 7.70 -3.63 -2.34
N TYR A 3 7.31 -4.76 -1.77
CA TYR A 3 8.18 -5.72 -1.11
C TYR A 3 7.87 -7.15 -1.56
N GLY A 4 8.92 -7.91 -1.82
CA GLY A 4 8.87 -9.34 -2.13
C GLY A 4 9.72 -10.11 -1.13
N ASN A 5 9.16 -11.17 -0.57
CA ASN A 5 9.86 -12.10 0.31
C ASN A 5 10.21 -13.36 -0.49
N SER A 6 11.46 -13.82 -0.41
CA SER A 6 11.93 -15.03 -1.13
C SER A 6 11.16 -16.30 -0.76
N PHE A 7 10.50 -16.33 0.40
CA PHE A 7 9.68 -17.45 0.85
C PHE A 7 8.22 -17.38 0.38
N GLU A 8 7.82 -16.31 -0.30
CA GLU A 8 6.43 -16.02 -0.67
C GLU A 8 6.30 -15.89 -2.19
N SER A 9 5.22 -16.43 -2.76
CA SER A 9 5.02 -16.47 -4.22
C SER A 9 4.38 -15.19 -4.79
N PHE A 10 4.26 -14.13 -4.00
CA PHE A 10 3.56 -12.91 -4.38
C PHE A 10 4.17 -11.67 -3.72
N LEU A 11 3.85 -10.50 -4.28
CA LEU A 11 4.31 -9.21 -3.78
C LEU A 11 3.27 -8.56 -2.87
N VAL A 12 3.74 -7.77 -1.91
CA VAL A 12 2.91 -6.92 -1.05
C VAL A 12 3.38 -5.48 -1.16
N ALA A 13 2.50 -4.52 -0.84
CA ALA A 13 2.87 -3.11 -0.91
C ALA A 13 2.34 -2.27 0.25
N VAL A 14 3.18 -1.34 0.72
CA VAL A 14 2.78 -0.25 1.59
C VAL A 14 2.49 0.98 0.73
N VAL A 15 1.32 1.56 0.82
CA VAL A 15 0.86 2.66 -0.03
C VAL A 15 0.41 3.80 0.86
N ASN A 16 0.87 5.02 0.59
CA ASN A 16 0.23 6.21 1.10
C ASN A 16 -0.70 6.71 -0.02
N PRO A 17 -2.03 6.57 0.12
CA PRO A 17 -2.97 6.99 -0.91
C PRO A 17 -3.08 8.51 -0.97
N ASN A 18 -3.49 9.04 -2.13
CA ASN A 18 -3.87 10.45 -2.21
C ASN A 18 -5.17 10.66 -1.43
N LYS A 19 -5.14 11.60 -0.47
CA LYS A 19 -6.25 11.87 0.44
C LYS A 19 -7.54 12.23 -0.31
N GLU A 20 -7.49 13.25 -1.16
CA GLU A 20 -8.66 13.74 -1.90
C GLU A 20 -9.26 12.65 -2.80
N ALA A 21 -8.42 11.87 -3.49
CA ALA A 21 -8.88 10.80 -4.36
C ALA A 21 -9.55 9.65 -3.59
N LEU A 22 -9.03 9.31 -2.40
CA LEU A 22 -9.60 8.24 -1.58
C LEU A 22 -10.90 8.68 -0.91
N GLU A 23 -10.96 9.91 -0.41
CA GLU A 23 -12.17 10.49 0.19
C GLU A 23 -13.28 10.60 -0.87
N SER A 24 -12.97 11.11 -2.06
CA SER A 24 -13.94 11.20 -3.16
C SER A 24 -14.46 9.82 -3.59
N TRP A 25 -13.59 8.81 -3.66
CA TRP A 25 -14.02 7.43 -3.91
C TRP A 25 -14.92 6.89 -2.78
N ALA A 26 -14.58 7.17 -1.51
CA ALA A 26 -15.35 6.71 -0.37
C ALA A 26 -16.76 7.31 -0.36
N GLU A 27 -16.89 8.63 -0.61
CA GLU A 27 -18.18 9.32 -0.75
C GLU A 27 -19.03 8.70 -1.86
N ALA A 28 -18.44 8.47 -3.04
CA ALA A 28 -19.13 7.86 -4.18
C ALA A 28 -19.60 6.41 -3.90
N ASN A 29 -18.99 5.72 -2.95
CA ASN A 29 -19.31 4.35 -2.55
C ASN A 29 -20.11 4.27 -1.24
N GLY A 30 -20.54 5.41 -0.69
CA GLY A 30 -21.31 5.47 0.56
C GLY A 30 -20.52 5.02 1.78
N ILE A 31 -19.19 5.16 1.76
CA ILE A 31 -18.29 4.84 2.86
C ILE A 31 -18.00 6.13 3.62
N SER A 32 -18.45 6.19 4.88
CA SER A 32 -18.16 7.31 5.78
C SER A 32 -16.94 7.00 6.65
N GLY A 33 -16.13 8.03 6.91
CA GLY A 33 -15.00 7.96 7.83
C GLY A 33 -13.92 8.97 7.46
N ASP A 34 -13.09 9.32 8.43
CA ASP A 34 -11.92 10.16 8.21
C ASP A 34 -10.85 9.40 7.41
N PHE A 35 -9.90 10.11 6.82
CA PHE A 35 -8.86 9.53 5.96
C PHE A 35 -8.09 8.36 6.61
N GLU A 36 -7.85 8.42 7.92
CA GLU A 36 -7.22 7.35 8.69
C GLU A 36 -8.10 6.10 8.72
N ALA A 37 -9.39 6.26 9.02
CA ALA A 37 -10.37 5.17 9.00
C ALA A 37 -10.54 4.57 7.60
N LEU A 38 -10.48 5.40 6.55
CA LEU A 38 -10.49 4.94 5.17
C LEU A 38 -9.24 4.10 4.84
N CYS A 39 -8.06 4.48 5.34
CA CYS A 39 -6.84 3.67 5.17
C CYS A 39 -6.95 2.29 5.85
N GLU A 40 -7.68 2.20 6.96
CA GLU A 40 -7.91 0.93 7.64
C GLU A 40 -9.00 0.08 6.99
N ASN A 41 -9.92 0.70 6.25
CA ASN A 41 -11.09 0.07 5.65
C ASN A 41 -10.71 -1.02 4.62
N PRO A 42 -11.24 -2.25 4.73
CA PRO A 42 -10.95 -3.33 3.79
C PRO A 42 -11.38 -3.00 2.36
N LYS A 43 -12.52 -2.31 2.16
CA LYS A 43 -12.99 -1.92 0.82
C LYS A 43 -12.03 -0.95 0.14
N ALA A 44 -11.44 -0.03 0.90
CA ALA A 44 -10.44 0.91 0.38
C ALA A 44 -9.17 0.18 -0.07
N LYS A 45 -8.71 -0.79 0.73
CA LYS A 45 -7.57 -1.66 0.38
C LYS A 45 -7.86 -2.44 -0.90
N GLU A 46 -9.05 -3.03 -1.03
CA GLU A 46 -9.48 -3.75 -2.23
C GLU A 46 -9.56 -2.84 -3.46
N TYR A 47 -10.08 -1.62 -3.31
CA TYR A 47 -10.12 -0.64 -4.39
C TYR A 47 -8.72 -0.29 -4.90
N ILE A 48 -7.81 0.07 -4.00
CA ILE A 48 -6.42 0.38 -4.36
C ILE A 48 -5.73 -0.84 -5.01
N LEU A 49 -5.94 -2.04 -4.48
CA LEU A 49 -5.42 -3.27 -5.06
C LEU A 49 -5.97 -3.50 -6.48
N GLY A 50 -7.25 -3.22 -6.70
CA GLY A 50 -7.92 -3.28 -8.00
C GLY A 50 -7.30 -2.31 -9.01
N GLU A 51 -7.08 -1.05 -8.61
CA GLU A 51 -6.46 -0.03 -9.45
C GLU A 51 -4.99 -0.36 -9.80
N LEU A 52 -4.24 -0.90 -8.85
CA LEU A 52 -2.88 -1.41 -9.09
C LEU A 52 -2.89 -2.58 -10.09
N SER A 53 -3.86 -3.49 -9.94
CA SER A 53 -4.01 -4.63 -10.83
C SER A 53 -4.45 -4.23 -12.24
N LYS A 54 -5.36 -3.25 -12.35
CA LYS A 54 -5.78 -2.68 -13.62
C LYS A 54 -4.62 -2.01 -14.34
N THR A 55 -3.90 -1.13 -13.64
CA THR A 55 -2.70 -0.46 -14.16
C THR A 55 -1.64 -1.47 -14.58
N GLY A 56 -1.41 -2.52 -13.78
CA GLY A 56 -0.46 -3.57 -14.09
C GLY A 56 -0.81 -4.32 -15.38
N LYS A 57 -2.10 -4.64 -15.59
CA LYS A 57 -2.57 -5.26 -16.84
C LYS A 57 -2.38 -4.33 -18.03
N GLU A 58 -2.72 -3.05 -17.90
CA GLU A 58 -2.53 -2.04 -18.95
C GLU A 58 -1.06 -1.87 -19.34
N LYS A 59 -0.16 -1.95 -18.36
CA LYS A 59 1.29 -1.91 -18.56
C LYS A 59 1.92 -3.26 -18.93
N LYS A 60 1.10 -4.30 -19.14
CA LYS A 60 1.54 -5.67 -19.50
C LYS A 60 2.54 -6.27 -18.51
N LEU A 61 2.37 -5.97 -17.22
CA LEU A 61 3.12 -6.60 -16.15
C LEU A 61 2.85 -8.10 -16.11
N LYS A 62 3.88 -8.88 -15.74
CA LYS A 62 3.78 -10.33 -15.61
C LYS A 62 3.05 -10.69 -14.32
N GLY A 63 2.50 -11.91 -14.28
CA GLY A 63 1.73 -12.43 -13.14
C GLY A 63 2.40 -12.25 -11.77
N PHE A 64 3.72 -12.44 -11.71
CA PHE A 64 4.51 -12.30 -10.47
C PHE A 64 4.81 -10.86 -10.06
N GLU A 65 4.54 -9.87 -10.93
CA GLU A 65 4.70 -8.44 -10.63
C GLU A 65 3.43 -7.84 -10.02
N PHE A 66 2.34 -8.60 -9.96
CA PHE A 66 1.10 -8.17 -9.32
C PHE A 66 1.21 -8.20 -7.80
N ILE A 67 0.71 -7.12 -7.19
CA ILE A 67 0.56 -7.02 -5.75
C ILE A 67 -0.67 -7.82 -5.33
N ARG A 68 -0.55 -8.59 -4.25
CA ARG A 68 -1.65 -9.41 -3.73
C ARG A 68 -2.28 -8.85 -2.46
N ALA A 69 -1.53 -8.05 -1.71
CA ALA A 69 -2.03 -7.36 -0.52
C ALA A 69 -1.40 -5.98 -0.38
N VAL A 70 -2.19 -5.03 0.13
CA VAL A 70 -1.76 -3.65 0.38
C VAL A 70 -2.03 -3.24 1.82
N HIS A 71 -1.11 -2.46 2.36
CA HIS A 71 -1.28 -1.70 3.60
C HIS A 71 -1.36 -0.23 3.24
N LEU A 72 -2.45 0.44 3.60
CA LEU A 72 -2.61 1.86 3.40
C LEU A 72 -2.14 2.59 4.66
N ASP A 73 -1.18 3.49 4.52
CA ASP A 73 -0.69 4.34 5.60
C ASP A 73 -1.17 5.78 5.36
N PRO A 74 -1.90 6.40 6.30
CA PRO A 74 -2.39 7.77 6.12
C PRO A 74 -1.28 8.82 6.20
N VAL A 75 -0.13 8.50 6.79
CA VAL A 75 0.97 9.44 6.98
C VAL A 75 2.00 9.29 5.85
N PRO A 76 2.23 10.34 5.03
CA PRO A 76 3.22 10.31 3.96
C PRO A 76 4.61 9.98 4.50
N PHE A 77 5.43 9.25 3.72
CA PHE A 77 6.80 8.94 4.15
C PHE A 77 7.60 10.23 4.38
N ASP A 78 8.13 10.39 5.58
CA ASP A 78 8.81 11.61 6.02
C ASP A 78 10.21 11.31 6.60
N MET A 79 10.93 12.40 6.89
CA MET A 79 12.28 12.35 7.45
C MET A 79 12.28 12.16 8.97
N GLU A 80 11.22 12.56 9.67
CA GLU A 80 11.11 12.42 11.14
C GLU A 80 11.10 10.95 11.55
N ARG A 81 10.45 10.11 10.75
CA ARG A 81 10.45 8.64 10.87
C ARG A 81 11.63 7.94 10.17
N ASP A 82 12.59 8.70 9.65
CA ASP A 82 13.76 8.20 8.90
C ASP A 82 13.39 7.34 7.67
N LEU A 83 12.24 7.58 7.04
CA LEU A 83 11.73 6.75 5.93
C LEU A 83 12.22 7.24 4.55
N ILE A 84 12.57 8.51 4.46
CA ILE A 84 13.09 9.15 3.25
C ILE A 84 14.37 9.95 3.54
N THR A 85 15.16 10.22 2.51
CA THR A 85 16.28 11.15 2.55
C THR A 85 15.78 12.61 2.46
N PRO A 86 16.64 13.61 2.75
CA PRO A 86 16.34 15.03 2.48
C PRO A 86 16.00 15.33 1.02
N THR A 87 16.38 14.45 0.10
CA THR A 87 16.06 14.50 -1.33
C THR A 87 14.82 13.69 -1.68
N TYR A 88 13.97 13.35 -0.70
CA TYR A 88 12.74 12.56 -0.84
C TYR A 88 12.94 11.17 -1.45
N LYS A 89 14.16 10.62 -1.41
CA LYS A 89 14.44 9.24 -1.84
C LYS A 89 14.07 8.28 -0.72
N ARG A 90 13.33 7.23 -1.06
CA ARG A 90 12.91 6.18 -0.12
C ARG A 90 14.11 5.40 0.43
N LYS A 91 14.22 5.33 1.75
CA LYS A 91 15.20 4.51 2.45
C LYS A 91 14.64 3.10 2.64
N ARG A 92 14.85 2.22 1.65
CA ARG A 92 14.25 0.87 1.63
C ARG A 92 14.50 0.05 2.91
N PRO A 93 15.73 -0.02 3.48
CA PRO A 93 15.96 -0.78 4.71
C PRO A 93 15.17 -0.25 5.91
N GLN A 94 15.06 1.07 6.02
CA GLN A 94 14.34 1.76 7.10
C GLN A 94 12.82 1.56 6.96
N LEU A 95 12.29 1.72 5.74
CA LEU A 95 10.89 1.41 5.45
C LEU A 95 10.55 -0.05 5.76
N LEU A 96 11.41 -0.99 5.37
CA LEU A 96 11.22 -2.40 5.69
C LEU A 96 11.18 -2.63 7.21
N LYS A 97 12.13 -2.06 7.95
CA LYS A 97 12.19 -2.16 9.41
C LYS A 97 10.95 -1.57 10.09
N TYR A 98 10.51 -0.39 9.65
CA TYR A 98 9.35 0.30 10.20
C TYR A 98 8.04 -0.46 9.92
N TYR A 99 7.85 -0.93 8.68
CA TYR A 99 6.64 -1.61 8.24
C TYR A 99 6.68 -3.13 8.40
N GLN A 100 7.68 -3.69 9.09
CA GLN A 100 7.88 -5.14 9.17
C GLN A 100 6.64 -5.88 9.70
N GLY A 101 5.98 -5.32 10.73
CA GLY A 101 4.76 -5.90 11.29
C GLY A 101 3.57 -5.88 10.31
N ALA A 102 3.39 -4.77 9.59
CA ALA A 102 2.36 -4.66 8.56
C ALA A 102 2.61 -5.61 7.38
N ILE A 103 3.87 -5.74 6.97
CA ILE A 103 4.29 -6.65 5.90
C ILE A 103 4.05 -8.11 6.29
N ASP A 104 4.45 -8.49 7.51
CA ASP A 104 4.21 -9.84 8.03
C ASP A 104 2.71 -10.15 8.12
N ASN A 105 1.90 -9.20 8.60
CA ASN A 105 0.45 -9.36 8.64
C ASN A 105 -0.16 -9.51 7.24
N MET A 106 0.31 -8.75 6.24
CA MET A 106 -0.14 -8.90 4.86
C MET A 106 0.16 -10.29 4.31
N TYR A 107 1.36 -10.83 4.53
CA TYR A 107 1.69 -12.20 4.10
C TYR A 107 0.87 -13.26 4.84
N LYS A 108 0.63 -13.08 6.14
CA LYS A 108 -0.20 -14.01 6.93
C LYS A 108 -1.67 -14.01 6.50
N SER A 109 -2.23 -12.83 6.23
CA SER A 109 -3.64 -12.67 5.85
C SER A 109 -3.92 -13.02 4.39
N ALA A 110 -2.89 -13.01 3.52
CA ALA A 110 -3.00 -13.34 2.10
C ALA A 110 -2.63 -14.81 1.77
N LYS A 111 -2.23 -15.59 2.77
CA LYS A 111 -2.09 -17.05 2.68
C LYS A 111 -3.45 -17.73 2.82
#